data_AF-A0A368V1C8-F1
#
_entry.id   AF-A0A368V1C8-F1
#
_cell.length_a   1.000
_cell.length_b   1.000
_cell.length_c   1.000
_cell.angle_alpha   90.00
_cell.angle_beta   90.00
_cell.angle_gamma   90.00
#
_symmetry.space_group_name_H-M   'P 1'
#
loop_
_entity.id
_entity.type
_entity.pdbx_description
1 polymer ?
#
loop_
_entity_poly.entity_id
_entity_poly.type
_entity_poly.pdbx_seq_one_letter_code
_entity_poly.pdbx_strand_id
1 'polypeptide(L)'
;MERTVTLEHLNLTVTVKELTVGDIRTWLREVQELKDFDLVDGALFQEEGASIDDLLRMTSLDKAEVDQLTPADLAKVLEKCKKVNPHFFRFRAAVLELGTRPEMPTPSEPSSAPPSRP
;
A
#
# COMPACT_ATOMS: atom_id res chain seq x y z
N MET A 1 17.78 14.91 10.35
CA MET A 1 16.38 15.01 9.92
C MET A 1 15.52 14.37 10.99
N GLU A 2 14.65 15.12 11.67
CA GLU A 2 13.72 14.53 12.64
C GLU A 2 12.78 13.58 11.91
N ARG A 3 12.74 12.31 12.35
CA ARG A 3 11.87 11.28 11.80
C ARG A 3 10.67 10.98 12.70
N THR A 4 10.40 11.85 13.66
CA THR A 4 9.33 11.70 14.65
C THR A 4 8.12 12.58 14.31
N VAL A 5 6.96 12.17 14.79
CA VAL A 5 5.69 12.92 14.80
C VAL A 5 5.11 12.82 16.20
N THR A 6 4.82 13.95 16.81
CA THR A 6 4.18 13.99 18.13
C THR A 6 2.70 14.28 17.96
N LEU A 7 1.86 13.44 18.55
CA LEU A 7 0.42 13.59 18.61
C LEU A 7 0.06 14.18 19.97
N GLU A 8 -0.08 15.51 20.04
CA GLU A 8 -0.18 16.26 21.30
C GLU A 8 -1.35 15.85 22.19
N HIS A 9 -2.50 15.49 21.60
CA HIS A 9 -3.70 15.16 22.37
C HIS A 9 -3.64 13.78 23.05
N LEU A 10 -2.77 12.88 22.58
CA LEU A 10 -2.50 11.57 23.19
C LEU A 10 -1.15 11.52 23.91
N ASN A 11 -0.38 12.62 23.88
CA ASN A 11 1.01 12.67 24.34
C ASN A 11 1.87 11.52 23.78
N LEU A 12 1.58 11.10 22.54
CA LEU A 12 2.20 9.95 21.87
C LEU A 12 3.25 10.43 20.86
N THR A 13 4.44 9.84 20.90
CA THR A 13 5.51 10.15 19.94
C THR A 13 5.74 8.97 19.01
N VAL A 14 5.43 9.17 17.74
CA VAL A 14 5.58 8.16 16.69
C VAL A 14 6.89 8.39 15.96
N THR A 15 7.77 7.40 15.96
CA THR A 15 8.97 7.36 15.13
C THR A 15 8.66 6.72 13.79
N VAL A 16 9.00 7.41 12.70
CA VAL A 16 8.98 6.93 11.33
C VAL A 16 10.38 6.43 10.96
N LYS A 17 10.48 5.26 10.35
CA LYS A 17 11.72 4.70 9.82
C LYS A 17 11.68 4.63 8.30
N GLU A 18 12.86 4.67 7.72
CA GLU A 18 13.03 4.46 6.29
C GLU A 18 13.00 2.96 5.99
N LEU A 19 12.21 2.57 4.99
CA LEU A 19 12.10 1.18 4.56
C LEU A 19 13.30 0.78 3.72
N THR A 20 13.89 -0.35 4.05
CA THR A 20 14.92 -0.97 3.22
C THR A 20 14.30 -1.66 2.01
N VAL A 21 15.10 -1.93 0.99
CA VAL A 21 14.67 -2.75 -0.15
C VAL A 21 14.19 -4.15 0.29
N GLY A 22 14.74 -4.67 1.39
CA GLY A 22 14.29 -5.93 2.00
C GLY A 22 12.85 -5.84 2.51
N ASP A 23 12.53 -4.75 3.22
CA ASP A 23 11.18 -4.49 3.73
C ASP A 23 10.17 -4.35 2.59
N ILE A 24 10.53 -3.60 1.53
CA ILE A 24 9.68 -3.41 0.35
C ILE A 24 9.41 -4.74 -0.37
N ARG A 25 10.41 -5.63 -0.43
CA ARG A 25 10.24 -6.96 -1.04
C ARG A 25 9.33 -7.86 -0.19
N THR A 26 9.42 -7.77 1.13
CA THR A 26 8.53 -8.50 2.03
C THR A 26 7.10 -8.00 1.89
N TRP A 27 6.91 -6.67 1.91
CA TRP A 27 5.62 -6.04 1.63
C TRP A 27 4.99 -6.53 0.32
N LEU A 28 5.77 -6.56 -0.78
CA LEU A 28 5.25 -7.01 -2.08
C LEU A 28 4.74 -8.45 -2.05
N ARG A 29 5.39 -9.34 -1.29
CA ARG A 29 4.94 -10.74 -1.13
C ARG A 29 3.63 -10.82 -0.36
N GLU A 30 3.52 -10.08 0.74
CA GLU A 30 2.31 -10.10 1.58
C GLU A 30 1.09 -9.57 0.84
N VAL A 31 1.26 -8.53 0.01
CA VAL A 31 0.18 -8.03 -0.86
C VAL A 31 -0.26 -9.08 -1.87
N GLN A 32 0.67 -9.86 -2.45
CA GLN A 32 0.34 -10.93 -3.39
C GLN A 32 -0.35 -12.12 -2.75
N GLU A 33 -0.05 -12.42 -1.49
CA GLU A 33 -0.65 -13.52 -0.74
C GLU A 33 -2.07 -13.20 -0.24
N LEU A 34 -2.55 -11.95 -0.40
CA LEU A 34 -3.85 -11.45 0.09
C LEU A 34 -4.14 -11.88 1.54
N LYS A 35 -3.09 -11.95 2.34
CA LYS A 35 -3.17 -12.49 3.69
C LYS A 35 -3.77 -11.43 4.60
N ASP A 36 -4.87 -11.76 5.27
CA ASP A 36 -5.51 -10.94 6.29
C ASP A 36 -5.93 -9.53 5.81
N PHE A 37 -6.58 -9.44 4.64
CA PHE A 37 -7.10 -8.17 4.13
C PHE A 37 -8.27 -7.66 4.99
N ASP A 38 -8.03 -6.57 5.71
CA ASP A 38 -9.08 -5.77 6.36
C ASP A 38 -9.44 -4.56 5.49
N LEU A 39 -10.75 -4.31 5.34
CA LEU A 39 -11.25 -3.26 4.47
C LEU A 39 -10.92 -1.86 5.00
N VAL A 40 -10.93 -1.65 6.32
CA VAL A 40 -10.56 -0.38 6.93
C VAL A 40 -9.07 -0.14 6.72
N ASP A 41 -8.25 -1.16 6.98
CA ASP A 41 -6.79 -1.06 6.82
C ASP A 41 -6.40 -0.72 5.37
N GLY A 42 -7.09 -1.32 4.39
CA GLY A 42 -6.82 -1.12 2.97
C GLY A 42 -7.44 0.13 2.34
N ALA A 43 -8.65 0.54 2.75
CA ALA A 43 -9.42 1.57 2.06
C ALA A 43 -9.40 2.95 2.71
N LEU A 44 -9.13 3.06 4.02
CA LEU A 44 -9.29 4.32 4.76
C LEU A 44 -8.41 5.47 4.24
N PHE A 45 -7.22 5.14 3.73
CA PHE A 45 -6.25 6.12 3.16
C PHE A 45 -5.95 5.86 1.69
N GLN A 46 -6.90 5.25 0.97
CA GLN A 46 -6.71 4.87 -0.43
C GLN A 46 -6.47 6.09 -1.32
N GLU A 47 -7.19 7.20 -1.08
CA GLU A 47 -7.02 8.46 -1.83
C GLU A 47 -5.64 9.08 -1.61
N GLU A 48 -5.09 8.91 -0.41
CA GLU A 48 -3.74 9.31 -0.06
C GLU A 48 -2.67 8.33 -0.57
N GLY A 49 -3.06 7.22 -1.20
CA GLY A 49 -2.14 6.23 -1.74
C GLY A 49 -1.38 5.46 -0.66
N ALA A 50 -2.00 5.26 0.51
CA ALA A 50 -1.44 4.46 1.61
C ALA A 50 -2.47 3.46 2.17
N SER A 51 -2.02 2.58 3.06
CA SER A 51 -2.86 1.72 3.90
C SER A 51 -2.36 1.77 5.34
N ILE A 52 -3.18 1.32 6.29
CA ILE A 52 -2.78 1.21 7.69
C ILE A 52 -1.63 0.21 7.86
N ASP A 53 -1.66 -0.90 7.14
CA ASP A 53 -0.56 -1.88 7.09
C ASP A 53 0.77 -1.25 6.65
N ASP A 54 0.75 -0.38 5.64
CA ASP A 54 1.95 0.33 5.21
C ASP A 54 2.50 1.20 6.33
N LEU A 55 1.62 1.87 7.07
CA LEU A 55 1.95 2.79 8.14
C LEU A 55 2.59 2.03 9.32
N LEU A 56 2.03 0.90 9.73
CA LEU A 56 2.58 0.03 10.79
C LEU A 56 4.00 -0.47 10.46
N ARG A 57 4.30 -0.73 9.18
CA ARG A 57 5.62 -1.23 8.74
C ARG A 57 6.73 -0.20 8.86
N MET A 58 6.40 1.08 8.68
CA MET A 58 7.38 2.18 8.67
C MET A 58 7.27 3.10 9.87
N THR A 59 6.43 2.78 10.85
CA THR A 59 6.31 3.52 12.10
C THR A 59 6.66 2.63 13.29
N SER A 60 6.59 3.20 14.49
CA SER A 60 6.71 2.51 15.78
C SER A 60 5.35 2.21 16.39
N LEU A 61 4.26 2.55 15.69
CA LEU A 61 2.91 2.26 16.14
C LEU A 61 2.64 0.76 16.09
N ASP A 62 1.87 0.28 17.06
CA ASP A 62 1.21 -1.02 16.98
C ASP A 62 -0.28 -0.89 16.60
N LYS A 63 -0.93 -2.04 16.33
CA LYS A 63 -2.33 -2.06 15.90
C LYS A 63 -3.28 -1.52 16.98
N ALA A 64 -3.00 -1.78 18.26
CA ALA A 64 -3.84 -1.30 19.36
C ALA A 64 -3.73 0.22 19.52
N GLU A 65 -2.55 0.80 19.29
CA GLU A 65 -2.36 2.25 19.25
C GLU A 65 -3.11 2.88 18.08
N VAL A 66 -3.01 2.29 16.88
CA VAL A 66 -3.72 2.77 15.68
C VAL A 66 -5.24 2.79 15.89
N ASP A 67 -5.81 1.78 16.53
CA ASP A 67 -7.25 1.71 16.81
C ASP A 67 -7.75 2.85 17.73
N GLN A 68 -6.85 3.52 18.46
CA GLN A 68 -7.15 4.69 19.28
C GLN A 68 -6.94 6.02 18.54
N LEU A 69 -6.35 5.99 17.35
CA LEU A 69 -6.04 7.19 16.56
C LEU A 69 -7.21 7.58 15.66
N THR A 70 -7.44 8.88 15.54
CA THR A 70 -8.38 9.38 14.54
C THR A 70 -7.74 9.38 13.16
N PRO A 71 -8.53 9.36 12.07
CA PRO A 71 -7.99 9.50 10.73
C PRO A 71 -7.14 10.75 10.53
N ALA A 72 -7.48 11.86 11.22
CA ALA A 72 -6.71 13.10 11.18
C ALA A 72 -5.32 12.99 11.83
N ASP A 73 -5.17 12.13 12.83
CA ASP A 73 -3.88 11.88 13.47
C ASP A 73 -3.00 10.99 12.63
N LEU A 74 -3.59 9.92 12.09
CA LEU A 74 -2.92 9.05 11.13
C LEU A 74 -2.49 9.82 9.88
N ALA A 75 -3.29 10.78 9.41
CA ALA A 75 -2.92 11.65 8.30
C ALA A 75 -1.61 12.44 8.58
N LYS A 76 -1.42 12.97 9.79
CA LYS A 76 -0.17 13.67 10.18
C LYS A 76 1.03 12.72 10.16
N VAL A 77 0.84 11.50 10.66
CA VAL A 77 1.89 10.46 10.63
C VAL A 77 2.21 10.07 9.18
N LEU A 78 1.18 9.92 8.34
CA LEU A 78 1.27 9.55 6.94
C LEU A 78 2.00 10.61 6.10
N GLU A 79 1.76 11.89 6.34
CA GLU A 79 2.54 12.97 5.71
C GLU A 79 4.03 12.85 5.99
N LYS A 80 4.41 12.50 7.23
CA LYS A 80 5.80 12.26 7.58
C LYS A 80 6.34 11.00 6.93
N CYS A 81 5.56 9.92 6.92
CA CYS A 81 5.88 8.68 6.23
C CYS A 81 6.22 8.93 4.75
N LYS A 82 5.41 9.73 4.05
CA LYS A 82 5.65 10.10 2.65
C LYS A 82 6.95 10.89 2.44
N LYS A 83 7.28 11.78 3.37
CA LYS A 83 8.53 12.56 3.33
C LYS A 83 9.77 11.68 3.56
N VAL A 84 9.67 10.67 4.43
CA VAL A 84 10.77 9.74 4.74
C VAL A 84 10.91 8.64 3.69
N ASN A 85 9.80 8.16 3.13
CA ASN A 85 9.76 7.00 2.22
C ASN A 85 9.21 7.32 0.83
N PRO A 86 9.64 8.38 0.13
CA PRO A 86 9.02 8.80 -1.14
C PRO A 86 9.10 7.72 -2.24
N HIS A 87 10.17 6.93 -2.25
CA HIS A 87 10.34 5.84 -3.22
C HIS A 87 9.37 4.69 -3.01
N PHE A 88 9.06 4.36 -1.76
CA PHE A 88 8.08 3.32 -1.44
C PHE A 88 6.69 3.69 -1.95
N PHE A 89 6.21 4.92 -1.68
CA PHE A 89 4.89 5.34 -2.13
C PHE A 89 4.76 5.38 -3.66
N ARG A 90 5.83 5.79 -4.37
CA ARG A 90 5.87 5.72 -5.85
C ARG A 90 5.82 4.28 -6.34
N PHE A 91 6.58 3.38 -5.70
CA PHE A 91 6.59 1.97 -6.05
C PHE A 91 5.23 1.31 -5.79
N ARG A 92 4.61 1.57 -4.63
CA ARG A 92 3.28 1.07 -4.26
C ARG A 92 2.23 1.48 -5.29
N ALA A 93 2.21 2.74 -5.69
CA ALA A 93 1.29 3.23 -6.72
C ALA A 93 1.46 2.44 -8.04
N ALA A 94 2.70 2.25 -8.50
CA ALA A 94 2.98 1.47 -9.70
C ALA A 94 2.55 -0.01 -9.55
N VAL A 95 2.74 -0.62 -8.38
CA VAL A 95 2.32 -2.01 -8.11
C VAL A 95 0.80 -2.15 -8.16
N LEU A 96 0.06 -1.20 -7.57
CA LEU A 96 -1.41 -1.22 -7.59
C LEU A 96 -1.94 -1.04 -9.02
N GLU A 97 -1.34 -0.14 -9.80
CA GLU A 97 -1.67 0.05 -11.22
C GLU A 97 -1.38 -1.19 -12.07
N LEU A 98 -0.27 -1.88 -11.81
CA LEU A 98 0.10 -3.12 -12.50
C LEU A 98 -0.84 -4.27 -12.13
N GLY A 99 -1.23 -4.38 -10.85
CA GLY A 99 -2.19 -5.38 -10.36
C GLY A 99 -3.62 -5.16 -10.85
N THR A 100 -3.96 -3.94 -11.28
CA THR A 100 -5.29 -3.63 -11.86
C THR A 100 -5.37 -3.88 -13.37
N ARG A 101 -4.31 -4.35 -14.04
CA ARG A 101 -4.40 -4.68 -15.48
C ARG A 101 -5.39 -5.85 -15.65
N PRO A 102 -6.60 -5.62 -16.20
CA PRO A 102 -7.46 -6.74 -16.55
C PRO A 102 -6.71 -7.57 -17.59
N GLU A 103 -6.78 -8.90 -17.47
CA GLU A 103 -6.33 -9.80 -18.53
C GLU A 103 -6.92 -9.26 -19.85
N MET A 104 -6.04 -8.85 -20.76
CA MET A 104 -6.50 -8.54 -22.10
C MET A 104 -7.11 -9.82 -22.64
N PRO A 105 -8.35 -9.81 -23.16
CA PRO A 105 -8.91 -10.99 -23.78
C PRO A 105 -7.93 -11.40 -24.88
N THR A 106 -7.35 -12.59 -24.73
CA THR A 106 -6.54 -13.21 -25.77
C THR A 106 -7.38 -13.19 -27.05
N PRO A 107 -6.92 -12.60 -28.15
CA PRO A 107 -7.66 -12.70 -29.40
C PRO A 107 -7.77 -14.19 -29.71
N SER A 108 -8.99 -14.73 -29.59
CA SER A 108 -9.29 -16.10 -29.99
C SER A 108 -8.86 -16.23 -31.45
N GLU A 109 -7.95 -17.15 -31.73
CA GLU A 109 -7.54 -17.45 -33.10
C GLU A 109 -8.79 -17.67 -33.97
N PRO A 110 -8.92 -17.01 -35.13
CA PRO A 110 -9.95 -17.38 -36.08
C PRO A 110 -9.64 -18.79 -36.56
N SER A 111 -10.45 -19.74 -36.11
CA SER A 111 -10.49 -21.13 -36.56
C SER A 111 -10.43 -21.18 -38.09
N SER A 112 -9.27 -21.57 -38.61
CA SER A 112 -9.05 -21.80 -40.05
C SER A 112 -9.86 -23.02 -40.48
N ALA A 113 -10.99 -22.81 -41.15
CA ALA A 113 -11.66 -23.84 -41.92
C ALA A 113 -11.27 -23.70 -43.42
N PRO A 114 -10.75 -24.75 -44.07
CA PRO A 114 -10.32 -24.69 -45.47
C PRO A 114 -11.51 -24.68 -46.46
N PRO A 115 -11.30 -24.27 -47.72
CA PRO A 115 -12.39 -24.00 -48.66
C PRO A 115 -13.03 -25.29 -49.19
N SER A 116 -14.36 -25.35 -49.19
CA SER A 116 -15.12 -26.38 -49.90
C SER A 116 -15.58 -25.82 -51.25
N ARG A 117 -15.10 -26.41 -52.34
CA ARG A 117 -15.52 -26.14 -53.72
C ARG A 117 -16.19 -27.38 -54.30
N PRO A 118 -17.31 -27.24 -55.00
CA PRO A 118 -17.61 -28.01 -56.20
C PRO A 118 -17.30 -27.20 -57.47
#